data_AF-A0A0A0YSC1-F1
#
_entry.id   AF-A0A0A0YSC1-F1
#
_cell.length_a   1.000
_cell.length_b   1.000
_cell.length_c   1.000
_cell.angle_alpha   90.00
_cell.angle_beta   90.00
_cell.angle_gamma   90.00
#
_symmetry.space_group_name_H-M   'P 1'
#
loop_
_entity.id
_entity.type
_entity.pdbx_description
1 polymer ?
#
loop_
_entity_poly.entity_id
_entity_poly.type
_entity_poly.pdbx_seq_one_letter_code
_entity_poly.pdbx_strand_id
1 'polypeptide(L)'
;IPFPPTLFRIVRLARIGRILRLVQAARGIRTLLFALMMSLPSLFNIGLLLFLVMFIYAIFGMNCFCKVKEESGIDDIFNFKTFKGSM
;
A
#
# COMPACT_ATOMS: atom_id res chain seq x y z
N ILE A 1 -16.01 -27.55 11.64
CA ILE A 1 -15.39 -26.55 10.74
C ILE A 1 -14.68 -25.53 11.62
N PRO A 2 -13.34 -25.59 11.79
CA PRO A 2 -12.63 -24.62 12.63
C PRO A 2 -12.49 -23.30 11.88
N PHE A 3 -13.03 -22.22 12.45
CA PHE A 3 -12.85 -20.88 11.88
C PHE A 3 -11.42 -20.39 12.16
N PRO A 4 -10.70 -19.86 11.16
CA PRO A 4 -9.34 -19.38 11.35
C PRO A 4 -9.30 -18.18 12.31
N PRO A 5 -8.32 -18.12 13.23
CA PRO A 5 -8.24 -17.09 14.28
C PRO A 5 -8.04 -15.66 13.75
N THR A 6 -7.64 -15.52 12.48
CA THR A 6 -7.48 -14.24 11.78
C THR A 6 -8.82 -13.54 11.51
N LEU A 7 -9.87 -14.29 11.16
CA LEU A 7 -11.20 -13.73 10.90
C LEU A 7 -11.80 -13.09 12.17
N PHE A 8 -11.62 -13.74 13.32
CA PHE A 8 -12.08 -13.19 14.60
C PHE A 8 -11.33 -11.91 15.00
N ARG A 9 -10.05 -11.78 14.63
CA ARG A 9 -9.27 -10.54 14.82
C ARG A 9 -9.81 -9.41 13.93
N ILE A 10 -10.15 -9.69 12.67
CA ILE A 10 -10.68 -8.69 11.72
C ILE A 10 -12.04 -8.14 12.19
N VAL A 11 -12.94 -9.00 12.69
CA VAL A 11 -14.24 -8.57 13.24
C VAL A 11 -14.06 -7.68 14.48
N ARG A 12 -13.05 -7.97 15.32
CA ARG A 12 -12.72 -7.11 16.46
C ARG A 12 -12.19 -5.74 16.02
N LEU A 13 -11.39 -5.69 14.95
CA LEU A 13 -10.90 -4.47 14.31
C LEU A 13 -12.01 -3.62 13.69
N ALA A 14 -13.07 -4.23 13.14
CA ALA A 14 -14.20 -3.47 12.58
C ALA A 14 -14.87 -2.52 13.62
N ARG A 15 -14.78 -2.81 14.92
CA ARG A 15 -15.27 -1.91 15.99
C ARG A 15 -14.50 -0.58 16.06
N ILE A 16 -13.27 -0.51 15.56
CA ILE A 16 -12.48 0.74 15.42
C ILE A 16 -13.14 1.71 14.44
N GLY A 17 -13.98 1.22 13.52
CA GLY A 17 -14.80 2.08 12.66
C GLY A 17 -15.75 3.01 13.43
N ARG A 18 -16.09 2.71 14.69
CA ARG A 18 -16.84 3.63 15.56
C ARG A 18 -16.05 4.89 15.91
N ILE A 19 -14.72 4.79 15.99
CA ILE A 19 -13.83 5.92 16.26
C ILE A 19 -13.82 6.88 15.06
N LEU A 20 -13.86 6.36 13.84
CA LEU A 20 -14.00 7.18 12.61
C LEU A 20 -15.32 7.97 12.60
N ARG A 21 -16.41 7.44 13.17
CA ARG A 21 -17.67 8.18 13.37
C ARG A 21 -17.53 9.32 14.39
N LEU A 22 -16.77 9.15 15.47
CA LEU A 22 -16.48 10.23 16.42
C LEU A 22 -15.65 11.35 15.79
N VAL A 23 -14.69 11.00 14.93
CA VAL A 23 -13.90 11.96 14.15
C VAL A 23 -14.79 12.76 13.17
N GLN A 24 -15.81 12.12 12.59
CA GLN A 24 -16.83 12.82 11.82
C GLN A 24 -17.74 13.73 12.68
N ALA A 25 -17.82 13.61 14.00
CA ALA A 25 -18.63 14.53 14.80
C ALA A 25 -17.95 15.90 15.00
N ALA A 26 -16.61 15.95 14.91
CA ALA A 26 -15.85 17.19 15.07
C ALA A 26 -15.84 18.02 13.76
N ARG A 27 -16.48 19.20 13.77
CA ARG A 27 -16.57 20.12 12.62
C ARG A 27 -15.22 20.45 11.99
N GLY A 28 -14.17 20.70 12.80
CA GLY A 28 -12.84 21.03 12.29
C GLY A 28 -12.16 19.86 11.55
N ILE A 29 -12.27 18.64 12.08
CA ILE A 29 -11.66 17.46 11.45
C ILE A 29 -12.41 17.05 10.18
N ARG A 30 -13.74 17.23 10.15
CA ARG A 30 -14.53 17.01 8.93
C ARG A 30 -14.05 17.83 7.75
N THR A 31 -13.74 19.11 7.93
CA THR A 31 -13.26 19.97 6.84
C THR A 31 -11.91 19.49 6.31
N LEU A 32 -10.99 19.10 7.19
CA LEU A 32 -9.69 18.54 6.80
C LEU A 32 -9.83 17.20 6.06
N LEU A 33 -10.66 16.29 6.58
CA LEU A 33 -10.93 15.00 5.92
C LEU A 33 -11.65 15.17 4.58
N PHE A 34 -12.54 16.16 4.46
CA PHE A 34 -13.19 16.47 3.20
C PHE A 34 -12.21 17.05 2.17
N ALA A 35 -11.32 17.95 2.59
CA ALA A 35 -10.24 18.44 1.73
C ALA A 35 -9.30 17.31 1.29
N LEU A 36 -8.97 16.38 2.18
CA LEU A 36 -8.19 15.18 1.87
C LEU A 36 -8.92 14.27 0.87
N MET A 37 -10.22 14.03 1.07
CA MET A 37 -11.01 13.24 0.12
C MET A 37 -11.16 13.92 -1.24
N MET A 38 -11.20 15.26 -1.28
CA MET A 38 -11.22 16.03 -2.52
C MET A 38 -9.88 16.01 -3.26
N SER A 39 -8.75 15.90 -2.56
CA SER A 39 -7.42 15.75 -3.17
C SER A 39 -7.03 14.31 -3.48
N LEU A 40 -7.68 13.32 -2.86
CA LEU A 40 -7.48 11.90 -3.16
C LEU A 40 -7.68 11.53 -4.66
N PRO A 41 -8.71 11.99 -5.38
CA PRO A 41 -8.87 11.65 -6.80
C PRO A 41 -7.75 12.20 -7.68
N SER A 42 -7.23 13.40 -7.40
CA SER A 42 -6.07 13.94 -8.13
C SER A 42 -4.77 13.22 -7.74
N LEU A 43 -4.59 12.89 -6.47
CA LEU A 43 -3.50 12.04 -5.99
C LEU A 43 -3.55 10.64 -6.63
N PHE A 44 -4.73 10.08 -6.86
CA PHE A 44 -4.88 8.77 -7.50
C PHE A 44 -4.36 8.80 -8.94
N ASN A 45 -4.62 9.86 -9.70
CA ASN A 45 -4.10 9.99 -11.06
C ASN A 45 -2.56 10.06 -11.08
N ILE A 46 -1.94 10.84 -10.18
CA ILE A 46 -0.48 10.91 -10.04
C ILE A 46 0.09 9.58 -9.56
N GLY A 47 -0.57 8.95 -8.58
CA GLY A 47 -0.19 7.65 -8.03
C GLY A 47 -0.27 6.54 -9.07
N LEU A 48 -1.26 6.58 -9.97
CA LEU A 48 -1.42 5.61 -11.06
C LEU A 48 -0.33 5.80 -12.12
N LEU A 49 0.02 7.04 -12.44
CA LEU A 49 1.17 7.34 -13.30
C LEU A 49 2.48 6.85 -12.65
N LEU A 50 2.69 7.14 -11.38
CA LEU A 50 3.87 6.69 -10.63
C LEU A 50 3.92 5.16 -10.59
N PHE A 51 2.78 4.51 -10.36
CA PHE A 51 2.66 3.05 -10.38
C PHE A 51 3.02 2.46 -11.74
N LEU A 52 2.60 3.09 -12.85
CA LEU A 52 2.98 2.68 -14.19
C LEU A 52 4.50 2.80 -14.40
N VAL A 53 5.11 3.89 -13.96
CA VAL A 53 6.57 4.08 -14.03
C VAL A 53 7.29 3.01 -13.22
N MET A 54 6.89 2.77 -11.97
CA MET A 54 7.45 1.71 -11.12
C MET A 54 7.28 0.33 -11.76
N PHE A 55 6.14 0.05 -12.39
CA PHE A 55 5.88 -1.21 -13.09
C PHE A 55 6.88 -1.42 -14.25
N ILE A 56 7.11 -0.40 -15.08
CA ILE A 56 8.06 -0.48 -16.20
C ILE A 56 9.48 -0.73 -15.67
N TYR A 57 9.90 0.00 -14.64
CA TYR A 57 11.22 -0.17 -14.03
C TYR A 57 11.38 -1.50 -13.29
N ALA A 58 10.33 -2.03 -12.68
CA ALA A 58 10.36 -3.35 -12.04
C ALA A 58 10.61 -4.45 -13.07
N ILE A 59 9.93 -4.42 -14.23
CA ILE A 59 10.15 -5.39 -15.32
C ILE A 59 11.55 -5.22 -15.91
N PHE A 60 11.99 -3.99 -16.16
CA PHE A 60 13.34 -3.73 -16.65
C PHE A 60 14.40 -4.23 -15.66
N GLY A 61 14.21 -3.94 -14.37
CA GLY A 61 15.09 -4.35 -13.29
C GLY A 61 15.17 -5.88 -13.15
N MET A 62 14.07 -6.59 -13.33
CA MET A 62 14.10 -8.06 -13.38
C MET A 62 14.92 -8.59 -14.55
N ASN A 63 14.74 -8.03 -15.75
CA ASN A 63 15.46 -8.53 -16.93
C ASN A 63 16.97 -8.25 -16.84
N CYS A 64 17.36 -7.11 -16.27
CA CYS A 64 18.77 -6.70 -16.18
C CYS A 64 19.49 -7.20 -14.92
N PHE A 65 18.81 -7.25 -13.77
CA PHE A 65 19.43 -7.47 -12.45
C PHE A 65 18.99 -8.75 -11.74
N CYS A 66 18.22 -9.65 -12.37
CA CYS A 66 17.78 -10.91 -11.73
C CYS A 66 18.93 -11.83 -11.28
N LYS A 67 20.10 -11.76 -11.94
CA LYS A 67 21.27 -12.61 -11.63
C LYS A 67 22.43 -11.86 -10.98
N VAL A 68 22.20 -10.64 -10.50
CA VAL A 68 23.24 -9.89 -9.78
C VAL A 68 23.58 -10.61 -8.46
N LYS A 69 24.84 -10.53 -8.05
CA LYS A 69 25.26 -11.05 -6.74
C LYS A 69 24.59 -10.22 -5.64
N GLU A 70 24.24 -10.90 -4.55
CA GLU A 70 23.64 -10.29 -3.37
C GLU A 70 24.69 -9.50 -2.60
N GLU A 71 24.72 -8.20 -2.86
CA GLU A 71 25.72 -7.29 -2.31
C GLU A 71 25.06 -5.94 -1.99
N SER A 72 25.42 -5.34 -0.84
CA SER A 72 25.11 -3.94 -0.49
C SER A 72 23.65 -3.48 -0.67
N GLY A 73 22.68 -4.27 -0.19
CA GLY A 73 21.24 -3.91 -0.19
C GLY A 73 20.36 -4.72 -1.15
N ILE A 74 20.92 -5.73 -1.80
CA ILE A 74 20.18 -6.78 -2.51
C ILE A 74 20.34 -8.08 -1.72
N ASP A 75 19.23 -8.61 -1.21
CA ASP A 75 19.16 -9.74 -0.30
C ASP A 75 17.93 -10.62 -0.61
N ASP A 76 17.78 -11.76 0.07
CA ASP A 76 16.70 -12.73 -0.22
C ASP A 76 15.27 -12.14 -0.09
N ILE A 77 15.13 -11.04 0.65
CA ILE A 77 13.85 -10.35 0.86
C ILE A 77 13.67 -9.22 -0.17
N PHE A 78 14.72 -8.41 -0.41
CA PHE A 78 14.70 -7.28 -1.33
C PHE A 78 15.61 -7.56 -2.54
N ASN A 79 15.02 -7.99 -3.66
CA ASN A 79 15.78 -8.36 -4.86
C ASN A 79 14.98 -8.21 -6.15
N PHE A 80 15.69 -8.27 -7.27
CA PHE A 80 15.11 -8.19 -8.60
C PHE A 80 14.80 -9.57 -9.22
N LYS A 81 14.71 -10.64 -8.43
CA LYS A 81 14.50 -12.01 -8.95
C LYS A 81 13.03 -12.25 -9.31
N THR A 82 12.11 -11.62 -8.60
CA THR A 82 10.66 -11.81 -8.77
C THR A 82 9.96 -10.46 -8.89
N PHE A 83 8.79 -10.44 -9.54
CA PHE A 83 8.02 -9.21 -9.71
C PHE A 83 7.70 -8.52 -8.38
N LYS A 84 7.34 -9.29 -7.36
CA LYS A 84 7.06 -8.76 -6.02
C LYS A 84 8.30 -8.22 -5.31
N GLY A 85 9.48 -8.78 -5.58
CA GLY A 85 10.74 -8.27 -5.03
C GLY A 85 11.20 -6.98 -5.72
N SER A 86 10.92 -6.85 -7.02
CA SER A 86 11.27 -5.68 -7.83
C SER A 86 10.29 -4.51 -7.72
N MET A 87 9.12 -4.73 -7.10
CA MET A 87 8.02 -3.76 -7.00
C MET A 87 7.94 -3.12 -5.63
#